data_AF-A0A2E2AQ68-F1
#
_entry.id   AF-A0A2E2AQ68-F1
#
_cell.length_a   1.000
_cell.length_b   1.000
_cell.length_c   1.000
_cell.angle_alpha   90.00
_cell.angle_beta   90.00
_cell.angle_gamma   90.00
#
_symmetry.space_group_name_H-M   'P 1'
#
loop_
_entity.id
_entity.type
_entity.pdbx_description
1 polymer ?
#
loop_
_entity_poly.entity_id
_entity_poly.type
_entity_poly.pdbx_seq_one_letter_code
_entity_poly.pdbx_strand_id
1 'polypeptide(L)'
;MQPDMSDSVQNNTEPAVKRLQLLMRLFGCICVVAFLPFVMPVAWMDWCHRQLDLGVFPIDKPIAVYLARSTSALCGLYGAFALILATDVIKYQKLILFHIAGLFSIGTIGTFLAYQCGMPIFWVLTDFISILIICPLKYCYYKRMVA
;
A
#
# COMPACT_ATOMS: atom_id res chain seq x y z
N MET A 1 11.09 12.48 44.62
CA MET A 1 10.09 12.63 43.55
C MET A 1 10.60 11.83 42.36
N GLN A 2 10.32 10.53 42.34
CA GLN A 2 10.76 9.65 41.27
C GLN A 2 9.75 9.84 40.12
N PRO A 3 10.18 10.23 38.91
CA PRO A 3 9.26 10.34 37.80
C PRO A 3 8.57 8.98 37.63
N ASP A 4 7.25 8.99 37.66
CA ASP A 4 6.44 7.78 37.63
C ASP A 4 6.73 7.03 36.33
N MET A 5 7.10 5.75 36.42
CA MET A 5 7.43 4.94 35.24
C MET A 5 6.28 4.92 34.22
N SER A 6 5.03 5.09 34.65
CA SER A 6 3.87 5.14 33.75
C SER A 6 3.91 6.35 32.81
N ASP A 7 4.34 7.52 33.27
CA ASP A 7 4.45 8.73 32.45
C ASP A 7 5.51 8.56 31.34
N SER A 8 6.61 7.85 31.63
CA SER A 8 7.67 7.59 30.65
C SER A 8 7.25 6.63 29.55
N VAL A 9 6.43 5.61 29.88
CA VAL A 9 5.92 4.64 28.91
C VAL A 9 4.88 5.31 28.02
N GLN A 10 3.95 6.06 28.61
CA GLN A 10 2.88 6.76 27.90
C GLN A 10 3.41 7.83 26.93
N ASN A 11 4.49 8.53 27.30
CA ASN A 11 5.20 9.50 26.44
C ASN A 11 5.84 8.84 25.20
N ASN A 12 6.28 7.58 25.29
CA ASN A 12 6.86 6.86 24.15
C ASN A 12 5.81 6.24 23.21
N THR A 13 4.61 5.91 23.72
CA THR A 13 3.54 5.31 22.92
C THR A 13 2.86 6.34 22.01
N GLU A 14 2.61 7.55 22.49
CA GLU A 14 2.00 8.65 21.71
C GLU A 14 2.69 8.95 20.36
N PRO A 15 4.02 9.13 20.29
CA PRO A 15 4.70 9.38 19.01
C PRO A 15 4.67 8.15 18.10
N ALA A 16 4.66 6.92 18.64
CA ALA A 16 4.54 5.70 17.84
C ALA A 16 3.15 5.60 17.17
N VAL A 17 2.09 5.91 17.92
CA VAL A 17 0.71 6.00 17.44
C VAL A 17 0.61 7.01 16.30
N LYS A 18 1.10 8.25 16.52
CA LYS A 18 1.07 9.33 15.51
C LYS A 18 1.85 8.97 14.26
N ARG A 19 3.01 8.30 14.38
CA ARG A 19 3.81 7.83 13.25
C ARG A 19 3.10 6.72 12.47
N LEU A 20 2.52 5.73 13.15
CA LEU A 20 1.74 4.67 12.50
C LEU A 20 0.54 5.26 11.75
N GLN A 21 -0.15 6.20 12.38
CA GLN A 21 -1.27 6.93 11.79
C GLN A 21 -0.85 7.70 10.54
N LEU A 22 0.25 8.45 10.62
CA LEU A 22 0.80 9.19 9.48
C LEU A 22 1.18 8.24 8.33
N LEU A 23 1.81 7.11 8.63
CA LEU A 23 2.23 6.14 7.63
C LEU A 23 1.02 5.50 6.92
N MET A 24 -0.02 5.14 7.69
CA MET A 24 -1.27 4.63 7.10
C MET A 24 -1.98 5.69 6.27
N ARG A 25 -1.94 6.96 6.71
CA ARG A 25 -2.57 8.07 5.99
C ARG A 25 -1.85 8.38 4.69
N LEU A 26 -0.52 8.45 4.70
CA LEU A 26 0.29 8.65 3.50
C LEU A 26 0.08 7.50 2.50
N PHE A 27 0.15 6.26 2.97
CA PHE A 27 -0.10 5.08 2.14
C PHE A 27 -1.50 5.11 1.54
N GLY A 28 -2.52 5.38 2.36
CA GLY A 28 -3.91 5.48 1.91
C GLY A 28 -4.12 6.60 0.89
N CYS A 29 -3.55 7.78 1.12
CA CYS A 29 -3.59 8.91 0.19
C CYS A 29 -2.99 8.53 -1.17
N ILE A 30 -1.80 7.92 -1.19
CA ILE A 30 -1.14 7.48 -2.42
C ILE A 30 -1.99 6.45 -3.17
N CYS A 31 -2.53 5.46 -2.46
CA CYS A 31 -3.36 4.43 -3.07
C CYS A 31 -4.69 4.96 -3.60
N VAL A 32 -5.32 5.95 -2.96
CA VAL A 32 -6.57 6.58 -3.44
C VAL A 32 -6.35 7.32 -4.76
N VAL A 33 -5.14 7.82 -5.04
CA VAL A 33 -4.81 8.40 -6.36
C VAL A 33 -4.97 7.36 -7.47
N ALA A 34 -4.93 6.05 -7.17
CA ALA A 34 -5.21 4.99 -8.14
C ALA A 34 -6.66 4.99 -8.69
N PHE A 35 -7.59 5.72 -8.07
CA PHE A 35 -8.90 5.96 -8.69
C PHE A 35 -8.81 6.81 -9.96
N LEU A 36 -7.76 7.63 -10.14
CA LEU A 36 -7.56 8.37 -11.39
C LEU A 36 -7.36 7.43 -12.59
N PRO A 37 -6.43 6.44 -12.56
CA PRO A 37 -6.30 5.47 -13.64
C PRO A 37 -7.51 4.56 -13.84
N PHE A 38 -8.42 4.46 -12.87
CA PHE A 38 -9.70 3.77 -13.08
C PHE A 38 -10.60 4.49 -14.10
N VAL A 39 -10.67 5.83 -14.03
CA VAL A 39 -11.52 6.65 -14.91
C VAL A 39 -10.79 7.04 -16.21
N MET A 40 -9.48 6.86 -16.28
CA MET A 40 -8.70 7.34 -17.41
C MET A 40 -9.06 6.66 -18.75
N PRO A 41 -8.92 7.39 -19.87
CA PRO A 41 -9.14 6.85 -21.21
C PRO A 41 -8.05 5.84 -21.57
N VAL A 42 -8.40 4.87 -22.41
CA VAL A 42 -7.49 3.79 -22.84
C VAL A 42 -6.26 4.33 -23.59
N ALA A 43 -6.38 5.49 -24.25
CA ALA A 43 -5.25 6.17 -24.88
C ALA A 43 -4.10 6.51 -23.91
N TRP A 44 -4.41 6.81 -22.65
CA TRP A 44 -3.40 7.08 -21.63
C TRP A 44 -2.72 5.79 -21.17
N MET A 45 -3.47 4.68 -21.12
CA MET A 45 -2.90 3.36 -20.86
C MET A 45 -1.89 2.97 -21.96
N ASP A 46 -2.26 3.17 -23.24
CA ASP A 46 -1.35 2.92 -24.36
C ASP A 46 -0.11 3.82 -24.32
N TRP A 47 -0.29 5.10 -24.00
CA TRP A 47 0.84 6.03 -23.84
C TRP A 47 1.82 5.56 -22.75
N CYS A 48 1.32 5.19 -21.56
CA CYS A 48 2.16 4.64 -20.50
C CYS A 48 2.86 3.35 -20.91
N HIS A 49 2.17 2.46 -21.63
CA HIS A 49 2.74 1.21 -22.13
C HIS A 49 3.93 1.45 -23.07
N ARG A 50 3.81 2.45 -23.96
CA ARG A 50 4.90 2.88 -24.85
C ARG A 50 6.06 3.53 -24.10
N GLN A 51 5.78 4.35 -23.09
CA GLN A 51 6.83 4.99 -22.27
C GLN A 51 7.63 3.96 -21.45
N LEU A 52 6.98 2.88 -21.03
CA LEU A 52 7.61 1.78 -20.28
C LEU A 52 8.25 0.71 -21.18
N ASP A 53 8.28 0.94 -22.49
CA ASP A 53 8.78 0.01 -23.52
C ASP A 53 8.08 -1.38 -23.46
N LEU A 54 6.83 -1.41 -23.00
CA LEU A 54 5.98 -2.61 -22.91
C LEU A 54 5.24 -2.93 -24.22
N GLY A 55 5.49 -2.15 -25.27
CA GLY A 55 4.79 -2.24 -26.56
C GLY A 55 3.40 -1.63 -26.55
N VAL A 56 2.59 -1.95 -27.58
CA VAL A 56 1.22 -1.43 -27.74
C VAL A 56 0.30 -2.11 -26.74
N PHE A 57 -0.50 -1.33 -26.02
CA PHE A 57 -1.50 -1.89 -25.12
C PHE A 57 -2.56 -2.65 -25.94
N PRO A 58 -2.97 -3.88 -25.57
CA PRO A 58 -3.94 -4.64 -26.35
C PRO A 58 -5.38 -4.10 -26.14
N ILE A 59 -5.70 -3.01 -26.86
CA ILE A 59 -7.01 -2.32 -26.81
C ILE A 59 -8.13 -3.21 -27.33
N ASP A 60 -7.81 -4.03 -28.33
CA ASP A 60 -8.66 -5.04 -28.96
C ASP A 60 -9.05 -6.20 -28.02
N LYS A 61 -8.37 -6.36 -26.88
CA LYS A 61 -8.70 -7.39 -25.88
C LYS A 61 -9.41 -6.75 -24.68
N PRO A 62 -10.75 -6.90 -24.54
CA PRO A 62 -11.53 -6.23 -23.50
C PRO A 62 -11.08 -6.63 -22.08
N ILE A 63 -10.53 -7.83 -21.92
CA ILE A 63 -10.02 -8.33 -20.64
C ILE A 63 -8.85 -7.49 -20.10
N ALA A 64 -7.99 -6.95 -20.96
CA ALA A 64 -6.84 -6.16 -20.52
C ALA A 64 -7.29 -4.81 -19.93
N VAL A 65 -8.21 -4.13 -20.61
CA VAL A 65 -8.82 -2.87 -20.12
C VAL A 65 -9.60 -3.13 -18.83
N TYR A 66 -10.37 -4.21 -18.78
CA TYR A 66 -11.15 -4.58 -17.60
C TYR A 66 -10.26 -4.84 -16.38
N LEU A 67 -9.20 -5.65 -16.55
CA LEU A 67 -8.27 -5.95 -15.46
C LEU A 67 -7.50 -4.71 -15.02
N ALA A 68 -6.99 -3.89 -15.95
CA ALA A 68 -6.26 -2.66 -15.61
C ALA A 68 -7.12 -1.71 -14.76
N ARG A 69 -8.39 -1.51 -15.14
CA ARG A 69 -9.33 -0.69 -14.36
C ARG A 69 -9.70 -1.34 -13.03
N SER A 70 -10.03 -2.63 -13.04
CA SER A 70 -10.41 -3.34 -11.82
C SER A 70 -9.29 -3.34 -10.79
N THR A 71 -8.04 -3.55 -11.21
CA THR A 71 -6.85 -3.44 -10.34
C THR A 71 -6.72 -2.03 -9.77
N SER A 72 -6.90 -1.00 -10.60
CA SER A 72 -6.84 0.40 -10.13
C SER A 72 -7.93 0.70 -9.09
N ALA A 73 -9.16 0.22 -9.32
CA ALA A 73 -10.26 0.36 -8.37
C ALA A 73 -9.99 -0.39 -7.05
N LEU A 74 -9.43 -1.60 -7.12
CA LEU A 74 -9.03 -2.38 -5.94
C LEU A 74 -7.94 -1.64 -5.15
N CYS A 75 -6.90 -1.14 -5.82
CA CYS A 75 -5.85 -0.33 -5.17
C CYS A 75 -6.44 0.92 -4.50
N GLY A 76 -7.36 1.62 -5.17
CA GLY A 76 -8.08 2.76 -4.61
C GLY A 76 -8.88 2.38 -3.37
N LEU A 77 -9.62 1.27 -3.43
CA LEU A 77 -10.39 0.74 -2.30
C LEU A 77 -9.48 0.35 -1.12
N TYR A 78 -8.36 -0.33 -1.39
CA TYR A 78 -7.36 -0.64 -0.37
C TYR A 78 -6.80 0.62 0.30
N GLY A 79 -6.57 1.68 -0.48
CA GLY A 79 -6.17 2.98 0.02
C GLY A 79 -7.23 3.61 0.94
N ALA A 80 -8.49 3.58 0.52
CA ALA A 80 -9.61 4.08 1.32
C ALA A 80 -9.74 3.31 2.66
N PHE A 81 -9.61 1.98 2.64
CA PHE A 81 -9.53 1.17 3.85
C PHE A 81 -8.39 1.62 4.76
N ALA A 82 -7.18 1.85 4.21
CA ALA A 82 -6.05 2.31 4.99
C ALA A 82 -6.31 3.69 5.64
N LEU A 83 -6.99 4.61 4.95
CA LEU A 83 -7.39 5.91 5.51
C LEU A 83 -8.39 5.77 6.66
N ILE A 84 -9.37 4.88 6.54
CA ILE A 84 -10.35 4.63 7.62
C ILE A 84 -9.63 4.07 8.85
N LEU A 85 -8.76 3.08 8.67
CA LEU A 85 -7.96 2.50 9.76
C LEU A 85 -7.02 3.54 10.40
N ALA A 86 -6.54 4.51 9.61
CA ALA A 86 -5.74 5.64 10.11
C ALA A 86 -6.55 6.65 10.95
N THR A 87 -7.88 6.53 11.05
CA THR A 87 -8.64 7.44 11.92
C THR A 87 -8.42 7.10 13.39
N ASP A 88 -8.33 5.82 13.72
CA ASP A 88 -8.25 5.36 15.11
C ASP A 88 -7.45 4.06 15.27
N VAL A 89 -6.12 4.19 15.28
CA VAL A 89 -5.19 3.05 15.29
C VAL A 89 -5.25 2.22 16.58
N ILE A 90 -5.68 2.80 17.70
CA ILE A 90 -5.84 2.07 18.98
C ILE A 90 -7.11 1.22 18.96
N LYS A 91 -8.18 1.67 18.31
CA LYS A 91 -9.40 0.86 18.17
C LYS A 91 -9.24 -0.27 17.14
N TYR A 92 -8.51 -0.01 16.05
CA TYR A 92 -8.41 -0.92 14.91
C TYR A 92 -7.12 -1.78 14.86
N GLN A 93 -6.41 -1.94 15.97
CA GLN A 93 -5.11 -2.64 16.05
C GLN A 93 -5.09 -4.00 15.32
N LYS A 94 -6.08 -4.86 15.59
CA LYS A 94 -6.17 -6.21 14.98
C LYS A 94 -6.40 -6.14 13.46
N LEU A 95 -7.21 -5.16 13.02
CA LEU A 95 -7.44 -4.91 11.60
C LEU A 95 -6.19 -4.36 10.92
N ILE A 96 -5.39 -3.55 11.62
CA ILE A 96 -4.10 -3.05 11.11
C ILE A 96 -3.13 -4.22 10.90
N LEU A 97 -3.06 -5.17 11.83
CA LEU A 97 -2.23 -6.37 11.66
C LEU A 97 -2.70 -7.21 10.47
N PHE A 98 -4.01 -7.43 10.33
CA PHE A 98 -4.58 -8.11 9.17
C PHE A 98 -4.26 -7.37 7.86
N HIS A 99 -4.35 -6.05 7.86
CA HIS A 99 -4.00 -5.22 6.71
C HIS A 99 -2.51 -5.30 6.36
N ILE A 100 -1.60 -5.31 7.35
CA ILE A 100 -0.16 -5.51 7.11
C ILE A 100 0.11 -6.89 6.51
N ALA A 101 -0.48 -7.94 7.08
CA ALA A 101 -0.32 -9.31 6.58
C ALA A 101 -0.89 -9.47 5.17
N GLY A 102 -2.09 -8.93 4.92
CA GLY A 102 -2.73 -8.96 3.61
C GLY A 102 -1.92 -8.21 2.54
N LEU A 103 -1.37 -7.03 2.88
CA LEU A 103 -0.54 -6.26 1.96
C LEU A 103 0.79 -6.98 1.66
N PHE A 104 1.38 -7.63 2.66
CA PHE A 104 2.58 -8.43 2.48
C PHE A 104 2.33 -9.64 1.56
N SER A 105 1.23 -10.37 1.77
CA SER A 105 0.85 -11.51 0.93
C SER A 105 0.54 -11.09 -0.50
N ILE A 106 -0.34 -10.10 -0.70
CA ILE A 106 -0.72 -9.62 -2.04
C ILE A 106 0.49 -9.01 -2.76
N GLY A 107 1.31 -8.24 -2.06
CA GLY A 107 2.52 -7.65 -2.63
C GLY A 107 3.53 -8.71 -3.07
N THR A 108 3.76 -9.74 -2.26
CA THR A 108 4.68 -10.84 -2.60
C THR A 108 4.19 -11.60 -3.84
N ILE A 109 2.91 -11.95 -3.88
CA ILE A 109 2.29 -12.62 -5.02
C ILE A 109 2.35 -11.71 -6.27
N GLY A 110 2.07 -10.42 -6.11
CA GLY A 110 2.13 -9.43 -7.19
C GLY A 110 3.54 -9.27 -7.77
N THR A 111 4.56 -9.20 -6.91
CA THR A 111 5.98 -9.14 -7.34
C THR A 111 6.36 -10.39 -8.14
N PHE A 112 5.95 -11.57 -7.65
CA PHE A 112 6.21 -12.83 -8.34
C PHE A 112 5.50 -12.91 -9.70
N LEU A 113 4.26 -12.42 -9.77
CA LEU A 113 3.50 -12.34 -11.02
C LEU A 113 4.16 -11.35 -12.00
N ALA A 114 4.60 -10.19 -11.51
CA ALA A 114 5.29 -9.19 -12.34
C ALA A 114 6.58 -9.75 -12.94
N TYR A 115 7.33 -10.53 -12.16
CA TYR A 115 8.50 -11.26 -12.65
C TYR A 115 8.13 -12.28 -13.74
N GLN A 116 7.07 -13.08 -13.54
CA GLN A 116 6.63 -14.05 -14.55
C GLN A 116 6.09 -13.40 -15.84
N CYS A 117 5.43 -12.25 -15.72
CA CYS A 117 4.92 -11.50 -16.87
C CYS A 117 6.02 -10.75 -17.64
N GLY A 118 7.27 -10.78 -17.19
CA GLY A 118 8.39 -10.11 -17.85
C GLY A 118 8.34 -8.58 -17.71
N MET A 119 7.75 -8.06 -16.63
CA MET A 119 7.76 -6.63 -16.34
C MET A 119 9.21 -6.12 -16.16
N PRO A 120 9.49 -4.83 -16.42
CA PRO A 120 10.82 -4.27 -16.28
C PRO A 120 11.41 -4.54 -14.89
N ILE A 121 12.68 -4.94 -14.83
CA ILE A 121 13.34 -5.34 -13.58
C ILE A 121 13.29 -4.23 -12.53
N PHE A 122 13.44 -2.96 -12.94
CA PHE A 122 13.32 -1.82 -12.04
C PHE A 122 11.93 -1.74 -11.37
N TRP A 123 10.86 -2.09 -12.08
CA TRP A 123 9.50 -2.09 -11.56
C TRP A 123 9.30 -3.20 -10.51
N VAL A 124 9.71 -4.42 -10.84
CA VAL A 124 9.68 -5.58 -9.93
C VAL A 124 10.49 -5.31 -8.66
N LEU A 125 11.68 -4.72 -8.80
CA LEU A 125 12.55 -4.41 -7.67
C LEU A 125 11.93 -3.33 -6.76
N THR A 126 11.29 -2.33 -7.37
CA THR A 126 10.62 -1.25 -6.62
C THR A 126 9.45 -1.79 -5.80
N ASP A 127 8.63 -2.68 -6.36
CA ASP A 127 7.54 -3.33 -5.62
C ASP A 127 8.08 -4.14 -4.44
N PHE A 128 9.09 -4.98 -4.69
CA PHE A 128 9.68 -5.82 -3.67
C PHE A 128 10.28 -5.01 -2.50
N ILE A 129 11.07 -3.99 -2.81
CA ILE A 129 11.69 -3.10 -1.82
C ILE A 129 10.61 -2.35 -1.03
N SER A 130 9.57 -1.87 -1.71
CA SER A 130 8.46 -1.15 -1.05
C SER A 130 7.77 -2.03 -0.01
N ILE A 131 7.48 -3.30 -0.35
CA ILE A 131 6.85 -4.26 0.57
C ILE A 131 7.77 -4.57 1.75
N LEU A 132 9.05 -4.84 1.48
CA LEU A 132 10.04 -5.17 2.50
C LEU A 132 10.39 -4.02 3.42
N ILE A 133 10.15 -2.76 3.04
CA ILE A 133 10.37 -1.61 3.92
C ILE A 133 9.08 -1.27 4.66
N ILE A 134 7.97 -1.10 3.93
CA ILE A 134 6.72 -0.55 4.51
C ILE A 134 6.07 -1.54 5.49
N CYS A 135 6.02 -2.83 5.17
CA CYS A 135 5.37 -3.83 6.02
C CYS A 135 6.06 -4.02 7.39
N PRO A 136 7.39 -4.26 7.47
CA PRO A 136 8.06 -4.39 8.76
C PRO A 136 8.14 -3.06 9.51
N LEU A 137 8.17 -1.91 8.83
CA LEU A 137 8.10 -0.61 9.51
C LEU A 137 6.74 -0.45 10.21
N LYS A 138 5.61 -0.74 9.53
CA LYS A 138 4.26 -0.76 10.13
C LYS A 138 4.18 -1.75 11.28
N TYR A 139 4.74 -2.95 11.11
CA TYR A 139 4.75 -3.97 12.15
C TYR A 139 5.59 -3.56 13.38
N CYS A 140 6.73 -2.90 13.18
CA CYS A 140 7.58 -2.42 14.27
C CYS A 140 6.86 -1.35 15.09
N TYR A 141 6.18 -0.39 14.43
CA TYR A 141 5.36 0.61 15.12
C TYR A 141 4.16 -0.01 15.83
N TYR A 142 3.49 -0.99 15.21
CA TYR A 142 2.44 -1.76 15.85
C TYR A 142 2.94 -2.47 17.11
N LYS A 143 4.09 -3.16 17.04
CA LYS A 143 4.66 -3.87 18.18
C LYS A 143 5.01 -2.91 19.32
N ARG A 144 5.54 -1.73 19.01
CA ARG A 144 5.82 -0.67 20.01
C ARG A 144 4.57 -0.04 20.63
N MET A 145 3.40 -0.17 20.02
CA MET A 145 2.14 0.27 20.62
C MET A 145 1.55 -0.75 21.60
N VAL A 146 1.83 -2.04 21.37
CA VAL A 146 1.22 -3.15 22.13
C VAL A 146 2.13 -3.65 23.26
N ALA A 147 3.45 -3.50 23.11
CA ALA A 147 4.45 -3.86 24.12
C ALA A 147 4.71 -2.71 25.08
#